data_AF-A0A956R5R2-F1
#
_entry.id   AF-A0A956R5R2-F1
#
_cell.length_a   1.000
_cell.length_b   1.000
_cell.length_c   1.000
_cell.angle_alpha   90.00
_cell.angle_beta   90.00
_cell.angle_gamma   90.00
#
_symmetry.space_group_name_H-M   'P 1'
#
loop_
_entity.id
_entity.type
_entity.pdbx_description
1 polymer ?
#
loop_
_entity_poly.entity_id
_entity_poly.type
_entity_poly.pdbx_seq_one_letter_code
_entity_poly.pdbx_strand_id
1 'polypeptide(L)'
;MVDLEQSWPALTRALAARQRSARILAVVVVVMALGLTYALYAVGDPTQDRRVARALFQGGVLIVGGLLYAIWAFAHRPRGHRLYTVLDTDPSQVVWIYKHVTNGVANVAVGLRSKKKYFLPAEDDALFEAVFAEILAVAPHANLGYSPRKDRVFRQDPARLLGAVDG
;
A
#
# COMPACT_ATOMS: atom_id res chain seq x y z
N MET A 1 10.92 -4.90 23.36
CA MET A 1 10.46 -4.47 22.02
C MET A 1 11.56 -4.84 21.06
N VAL A 2 11.29 -5.77 20.15
CA VAL A 2 12.25 -6.19 19.13
C VAL A 2 12.49 -5.02 18.17
N ASP A 3 13.74 -4.73 17.85
CA ASP A 3 14.06 -3.68 16.88
C ASP A 3 13.71 -4.19 15.48
N LEU A 4 12.53 -3.80 14.99
CA LEU A 4 11.93 -4.30 13.74
C LEU A 4 12.85 -4.10 12.52
N GLU A 5 13.72 -3.09 12.55
CA GLU A 5 14.71 -2.83 11.51
C GLU A 5 15.85 -3.85 11.49
N GLN A 6 16.18 -4.44 12.65
CA GLN A 6 17.16 -5.53 12.74
C GLN A 6 16.54 -6.87 12.38
N SER A 7 15.27 -7.11 12.73
CA SER A 7 14.61 -8.39 12.48
C SER A 7 14.11 -8.57 11.06
N TRP A 8 13.62 -7.50 10.42
CA TRP A 8 13.04 -7.54 9.07
C TRP A 8 13.47 -6.35 8.21
N PRO A 9 14.77 -6.25 7.87
CA PRO A 9 15.31 -5.12 7.12
C PRO A 9 14.70 -4.98 5.72
N ALA A 10 14.44 -6.07 5.00
CA ALA A 10 13.89 -6.01 3.64
C ALA A 10 12.42 -5.57 3.65
N LEU A 11 11.60 -6.13 4.55
CA LEU A 11 10.21 -5.71 4.74
C LEU A 11 10.11 -4.21 5.08
N THR A 12 11.07 -3.71 5.87
CA THR A 12 11.12 -2.29 6.25
C THR A 12 11.43 -1.40 5.06
N ARG A 13 12.39 -1.80 4.22
CA ARG A 13 12.70 -1.10 2.98
C ARG A 13 11.52 -1.09 2.01
N ALA A 14 10.83 -2.22 1.82
CA ALA A 14 9.66 -2.30 0.94
C ALA A 14 8.51 -1.39 1.40
N LEU A 15 8.26 -1.31 2.70
CA LEU A 15 7.24 -0.41 3.25
C LEU A 15 7.68 1.06 3.22
N ALA A 16 8.97 1.35 3.40
CA ALA A 16 9.51 2.68 3.23
C ALA A 16 9.42 3.17 1.77
N ALA A 17 9.67 2.29 0.80
CA ALA A 17 9.48 2.58 -0.63
C ALA A 17 8.02 2.95 -0.94
N ARG A 18 7.07 2.16 -0.41
CA ARG A 18 5.63 2.47 -0.52
C ARG A 18 5.28 3.85 0.05
N GLN A 19 5.85 4.21 1.20
CA GLN A 19 5.65 5.52 1.81
C GLN A 19 6.27 6.66 0.99
N ARG A 20 7.47 6.47 0.45
CA ARG A 20 8.11 7.47 -0.41
C ARG A 20 7.23 7.76 -1.62
N SER A 21 6.73 6.73 -2.31
CA SER A 21 5.81 6.90 -3.44
C SER A 21 4.50 7.58 -3.04
N ALA A 22 3.92 7.24 -1.88
CA ALA A 22 2.72 7.90 -1.37
C ALA A 22 2.94 9.39 -1.06
N ARG A 23 4.11 9.73 -0.49
CA ARG A 23 4.51 11.12 -0.22
C ARG A 23 4.72 11.91 -1.51
N ILE A 24 5.40 11.34 -2.50
CA ILE A 24 5.58 11.98 -3.82
C ILE A 24 4.22 12.24 -4.45
N LEU A 25 3.32 11.26 -4.46
CA LEU A 25 1.97 11.44 -5.01
C LEU A 25 1.21 12.54 -4.25
N ALA A 26 1.31 12.58 -2.92
CA ALA A 26 0.68 13.62 -2.11
C ALA A 26 1.19 15.02 -2.48
N VAL A 27 2.51 15.17 -2.65
CA VAL A 27 3.12 16.44 -3.10
C VAL A 27 2.60 16.82 -4.49
N VAL A 28 2.57 15.88 -5.43
CA VAL A 28 2.07 16.13 -6.80
C VAL A 28 0.61 16.58 -6.78
N VAL A 29 -0.25 15.93 -5.99
CA VAL A 29 -1.67 16.31 -5.84
C VAL A 29 -1.81 17.71 -5.28
N VAL A 30 -1.03 18.06 -4.25
CA VAL A 30 -1.06 19.42 -3.66
C VAL A 30 -0.58 20.47 -4.66
N VAL A 31 0.52 20.21 -5.39
CA VAL A 31 1.03 21.13 -6.42
C VAL A 31 0.02 21.31 -7.55
N MET A 32 -0.62 20.24 -8.02
CA MET A 32 -1.69 20.34 -9.03
C MET A 32 -2.90 21.11 -8.51
N ALA A 33 -3.31 20.89 -7.26
CA ALA A 33 -4.43 21.63 -6.65
C ALA A 33 -4.13 23.14 -6.57
N LEU A 34 -2.90 23.51 -6.20
CA LEU A 34 -2.46 24.91 -6.15
C LEU A 34 -2.38 25.53 -7.56
N GLY A 35 -1.80 24.81 -8.53
CA GLY A 35 -1.69 25.26 -9.92
C GLY A 35 -3.05 25.47 -10.59
N LEU A 36 -4.00 24.54 -10.38
CA LEU A 36 -5.36 24.67 -10.89
C LEU A 36 -6.08 25.87 -10.27
N THR A 37 -5.92 26.09 -8.96
CA THR A 37 -6.50 27.21 -8.24
C THR A 37 -5.94 28.56 -8.75
N TYR A 38 -4.63 28.64 -9.00
CA TYR A 38 -3.99 29.83 -9.57
C TYR A 38 -4.45 30.11 -11.01
N ALA A 39 -4.52 29.08 -11.86
CA ALA A 39 -5.00 29.20 -13.23
C ALA A 39 -6.46 29.69 -13.29
N LEU A 40 -7.31 29.24 -12.36
CA LEU A 40 -8.69 29.70 -12.23
C LEU A 40 -8.81 31.15 -11.75
N TYR A 41 -7.86 31.64 -10.93
CA TYR A 41 -7.77 33.04 -10.51
C TYR A 41 -7.28 33.98 -11.60
N ALA A 42 -6.44 33.51 -12.53
CA ALA A 42 -5.88 34.32 -13.61
C ALA A 42 -6.87 34.59 -14.76
N VAL A 43 -7.95 33.81 -14.87
CA VAL A 43 -9.04 34.06 -15.83
C VAL A 43 -9.95 35.13 -15.24
N GLY A 44 -9.59 36.40 -15.40
CA GLY A 44 -10.36 37.55 -14.93
C GLY A 44 -11.48 37.95 -15.90
N ASP A 45 -12.70 37.43 -15.70
CA ASP A 45 -13.85 37.80 -16.53
C ASP A 45 -15.10 38.05 -15.65
N PRO A 46 -15.53 39.30 -15.40
CA PRO A 46 -16.41 39.71 -14.29
C PRO A 46 -17.87 39.23 -14.31
N THR A 47 -18.25 38.30 -15.18
CA THR A 47 -19.59 37.65 -15.17
C THR A 47 -19.68 36.49 -14.17
N GLN A 48 -18.84 36.51 -13.12
CA GLN A 48 -18.14 35.34 -12.62
C GLN A 48 -18.52 34.84 -11.22
N ASP A 49 -19.39 35.49 -10.45
CA ASP A 49 -19.51 35.20 -9.00
C ASP A 49 -19.87 33.75 -8.66
N ARG A 50 -20.82 33.13 -9.39
CA ARG A 50 -21.19 31.73 -9.16
C ARG A 50 -20.17 30.73 -9.70
N ARG A 51 -19.41 31.10 -10.75
CA ARG A 51 -18.36 30.23 -11.33
C ARG A 51 -17.08 30.29 -10.50
N VAL A 52 -16.72 31.48 -10.02
CA VAL A 52 -15.61 31.72 -9.07
C VAL A 52 -15.90 31.06 -7.73
N ALA A 53 -17.13 31.18 -7.19
CA ALA A 53 -17.50 30.48 -5.96
C ALA A 53 -17.41 28.95 -6.10
N ARG A 54 -17.83 28.38 -7.23
CA ARG A 54 -17.67 26.93 -7.50
C ARG A 54 -16.21 26.53 -7.69
N ALA A 55 -15.43 27.34 -8.40
CA ALA A 55 -13.99 27.13 -8.59
C ALA A 55 -13.21 27.19 -7.27
N LEU A 56 -13.54 28.13 -6.39
CA LEU A 56 -12.99 28.22 -5.04
C LEU A 56 -13.39 27.02 -4.18
N PHE A 57 -14.65 26.57 -4.28
CA PHE A 57 -15.09 25.37 -3.57
C PHE A 57 -14.38 24.12 -4.08
N GLN A 58 -14.23 23.96 -5.40
CA GLN A 58 -13.54 22.82 -6.01
C GLN A 58 -12.02 22.84 -5.72
N GLY A 59 -11.36 23.99 -5.83
CA GLY A 59 -9.96 24.18 -5.48
C GLY A 59 -9.72 23.97 -3.99
N GLY A 60 -10.58 24.50 -3.12
CA GLY A 60 -10.55 24.29 -1.67
C GLY A 60 -10.72 22.83 -1.29
N VAL A 61 -11.67 22.10 -1.90
CA VAL A 61 -11.86 20.66 -1.68
C VAL A 61 -10.65 19.86 -2.13
N LEU A 62 -10.02 20.22 -3.26
CA LEU A 62 -8.78 19.58 -3.71
C LEU A 62 -7.60 19.84 -2.78
N ILE A 63 -7.47 21.07 -2.26
CA ILE A 63 -6.42 21.42 -1.29
C ILE A 63 -6.63 20.66 0.01
N VAL A 64 -7.84 20.66 0.58
CA VAL A 64 -8.16 19.94 1.82
C VAL A 64 -7.99 18.43 1.63
N GLY A 65 -8.50 17.87 0.52
CA GLY A 65 -8.31 16.46 0.18
C GLY A 65 -6.84 16.07 0.00
N GLY A 66 -6.06 16.92 -0.68
CA GLY A 66 -4.61 16.76 -0.84
C GLY A 66 -3.86 16.85 0.49
N LEU A 67 -4.23 17.79 1.37
CA LEU A 67 -3.64 17.93 2.70
C LEU A 67 -3.94 16.74 3.59
N LEU A 68 -5.19 16.25 3.59
CA LEU A 68 -5.59 15.05 4.33
C LEU A 68 -4.85 13.81 3.81
N TYR A 69 -4.71 13.69 2.49
CA TYR A 69 -3.93 12.61 1.89
C TYR A 69 -2.43 12.71 2.23
N ALA A 70 -1.87 13.92 2.26
CA ALA A 70 -0.50 14.16 2.72
C ALA A 70 -0.34 13.80 4.20
N ILE A 71 -1.23 14.25 5.08
CA ILE A 71 -1.21 13.88 6.51
C ILE A 71 -1.26 12.36 6.65
N TRP A 72 -2.12 11.67 5.91
CA TRP A 72 -2.16 10.21 5.91
C TRP A 72 -0.84 9.58 5.43
N ALA A 73 -0.28 10.07 4.32
CA ALA A 73 0.96 9.57 3.72
C ALA A 73 2.22 9.85 4.57
N PHE A 74 2.23 10.94 5.34
CA PHE A 74 3.36 11.33 6.21
C PHE A 74 3.21 10.78 7.64
N ALA A 75 1.98 10.63 8.17
CA ALA A 75 1.73 10.13 9.52
C ALA A 75 1.72 8.60 9.64
N HIS A 76 1.40 7.86 8.57
CA HIS A 76 1.56 6.40 8.58
C HIS A 76 3.05 6.05 8.66
N ARG A 77 3.52 5.58 9.81
CA ARG A 77 4.86 5.02 10.00
C ARG A 77 4.88 3.53 9.60
N PRO A 78 6.00 3.00 9.06
CA PRO A 78 6.09 1.60 8.64
C PRO A 78 5.80 0.64 9.80
N ARG A 79 6.25 1.00 11.01
CA ARG A 79 6.08 0.22 12.25
C ARG A 79 4.61 0.05 12.69
N GLY A 80 3.70 0.92 12.23
CA GLY A 80 2.26 0.81 12.49
C GLY A 80 1.50 0.01 11.41
N HIS A 81 2.19 -0.50 10.38
CA HIS A 81 1.55 -1.24 9.32
C HIS A 81 1.08 -2.59 9.87
N ARG A 82 -0.23 -2.86 9.79
CA ARG A 82 -0.89 -4.04 10.37
C ARG A 82 -0.25 -5.38 9.98
N LEU A 83 0.43 -5.45 8.83
CA LEU A 83 1.19 -6.64 8.45
C LEU A 83 2.35 -6.94 9.42
N TYR A 84 3.07 -5.93 9.91
CA TYR A 84 4.11 -6.14 10.94
C TYR A 84 3.53 -6.68 12.23
N THR A 85 2.45 -6.07 12.71
CA THR A 85 1.78 -6.52 13.93
C THR A 85 1.31 -7.96 13.78
N VAL A 86 0.82 -8.35 12.60
CA VAL A 86 0.43 -9.74 12.34
C VAL A 86 1.64 -10.67 12.33
N LEU A 87 2.73 -10.31 11.64
CA LEU A 87 3.95 -11.15 11.60
C LEU A 87 4.62 -11.30 12.97
N ASP A 88 4.56 -10.27 13.82
CA ASP A 88 5.15 -10.28 15.16
C ASP A 88 4.27 -11.00 16.19
N THR A 89 2.95 -10.80 16.15
CA THR A 89 2.04 -11.28 17.19
C THR A 89 1.40 -12.64 16.85
N ASP A 90 1.02 -12.87 15.59
CA ASP A 90 0.37 -14.11 15.16
C ASP A 90 0.64 -14.39 13.66
N PRO A 91 1.84 -14.92 13.33
CA PRO A 91 2.19 -15.21 11.95
C PRO A 91 1.36 -16.35 11.33
N SER A 92 0.64 -17.14 12.15
CA SER A 92 -0.30 -18.16 11.66
C SER A 92 -1.44 -17.58 10.82
N GLN A 93 -1.71 -16.27 10.96
CA GLN A 93 -2.69 -15.56 10.16
C GLN A 93 -2.27 -15.40 8.70
N VAL A 94 -0.99 -15.52 8.38
CA VAL A 94 -0.52 -15.48 6.99
C VAL A 94 -0.79 -16.83 6.35
N VAL A 95 -1.66 -16.86 5.34
CA VAL A 95 -2.12 -18.11 4.72
C VAL A 95 -1.67 -18.27 3.27
N TRP A 96 -1.23 -17.17 2.64
CA TRP A 96 -0.90 -17.17 1.22
C TRP A 96 0.14 -16.10 0.88
N ILE A 97 1.19 -16.47 0.14
CA ILE A 97 2.25 -15.56 -0.30
C ILE A 97 2.51 -15.81 -1.80
N TYR A 98 2.53 -14.76 -2.62
CA TYR A 98 2.81 -14.90 -4.05
C TYR A 98 3.42 -13.64 -4.68
N LYS A 99 4.09 -13.79 -5.82
CA LYS A 99 4.55 -12.68 -6.66
C LYS A 99 3.39 -12.09 -7.45
N HIS A 100 3.16 -10.79 -7.32
CA HIS A 100 2.13 -10.06 -8.05
C HIS A 100 2.74 -8.89 -8.82
N VAL A 101 2.70 -8.94 -10.14
CA VAL A 101 3.21 -7.86 -10.99
C VAL A 101 2.07 -6.92 -11.36
N THR A 102 2.23 -5.63 -11.13
CA THR A 102 1.27 -4.60 -11.53
C THR A 102 2.01 -3.41 -12.09
N ASN A 103 1.64 -3.00 -13.31
CA ASN A 103 2.26 -1.87 -14.01
C ASN A 103 3.80 -1.99 -14.09
N GLY A 104 4.31 -3.21 -14.31
CA GLY A 104 5.75 -3.48 -14.37
C GLY A 104 6.47 -3.55 -13.02
N VAL A 105 5.79 -3.26 -11.90
CA VAL A 105 6.37 -3.36 -10.55
C VAL A 105 6.03 -4.71 -9.93
N ALA A 106 7.05 -5.44 -9.48
CA ALA A 106 6.87 -6.67 -8.71
C ALA A 106 6.42 -6.33 -7.28
N ASN A 107 5.41 -7.05 -6.78
CA ASN A 107 4.93 -6.91 -5.42
C ASN A 107 4.94 -8.28 -4.75
N VAL A 108 5.34 -8.32 -3.48
CA VAL A 108 5.06 -9.47 -2.61
C VAL A 108 3.63 -9.32 -2.11
N ALA A 109 2.75 -10.21 -2.57
CA ALA A 109 1.37 -10.26 -2.13
C ALA A 109 1.24 -11.22 -0.94
N VAL A 110 0.67 -10.73 0.16
CA VAL A 110 0.46 -11.50 1.39
C VAL A 110 -1.03 -11.52 1.72
N GLY A 111 -1.61 -12.72 1.69
CA GLY A 111 -2.99 -12.99 2.05
C GLY A 111 -3.09 -13.42 3.51
N LEU A 112 -3.99 -12.77 4.25
CA LEU A 112 -4.31 -13.12 5.64
C LEU A 112 -5.58 -13.96 5.73
N ARG A 113 -5.69 -14.72 6.83
CA ARG A 113 -6.89 -15.48 7.19
C ARG A 113 -8.16 -14.62 7.28
N SER A 114 -8.00 -13.33 7.57
CA SER A 114 -9.09 -12.35 7.61
C SER A 114 -9.59 -11.88 6.22
N LYS A 115 -9.20 -12.55 5.12
CA LYS A 115 -9.45 -12.16 3.72
C LYS A 115 -8.76 -10.86 3.27
N LYS A 116 -7.93 -10.24 4.12
CA LYS A 116 -7.16 -9.06 3.73
C LYS A 116 -5.93 -9.46 2.92
N LYS A 117 -5.63 -8.69 1.87
CA LYS A 117 -4.41 -8.81 1.08
C LYS A 117 -3.55 -7.56 1.27
N TYR A 118 -2.27 -7.76 1.45
CA TYR A 118 -1.26 -6.72 1.46
C TYR A 118 -0.37 -6.89 0.24
N PHE A 119 -0.03 -5.78 -0.40
CA PHE A 119 0.90 -5.74 -1.52
C PHE A 119 2.07 -4.87 -1.10
N LEU A 120 3.25 -5.48 -1.06
CA LEU A 120 4.50 -4.84 -0.71
C LEU A 120 5.26 -4.61 -2.01
N PRO A 121 5.45 -3.35 -2.45
CA PRO A 121 6.21 -3.09 -3.64
C PRO A 121 7.67 -3.47 -3.41
N ALA A 122 8.24 -4.20 -4.37
CA ALA A 122 9.66 -4.46 -4.46
C ALA A 122 10.17 -3.77 -5.74
N GLU A 123 11.09 -2.83 -5.56
CA GLU A 123 11.66 -2.03 -6.67
C GLU A 123 12.53 -2.89 -7.60
N ASP A 124 13.09 -3.99 -7.09
CA ASP A 124 13.90 -4.95 -7.82
C ASP A 124 13.64 -6.40 -7.34
N ASP A 125 14.13 -7.38 -8.12
CA ASP A 125 13.98 -8.80 -7.79
C ASP A 125 14.74 -9.20 -6.52
N ALA A 126 15.85 -8.53 -6.17
CA ALA A 126 16.63 -8.86 -4.97
C ALA A 126 15.86 -8.50 -3.69
N LEU A 127 15.22 -7.34 -3.67
CA LEU A 127 14.33 -6.89 -2.60
C LEU A 127 13.08 -7.77 -2.54
N PHE A 128 12.55 -8.19 -3.69
CA PHE A 128 11.44 -9.14 -3.73
C PHE A 128 11.81 -10.44 -3.02
N GLU A 129 12.92 -11.08 -3.41
CA GLU A 129 13.38 -12.34 -2.82
C GLU A 129 13.70 -12.19 -1.33
N ALA A 130 14.32 -11.07 -0.92
CA ALA A 130 14.62 -10.80 0.48
C ALA A 130 13.34 -10.64 1.33
N VAL A 131 12.35 -9.88 0.86
CA VAL A 131 11.06 -9.72 1.55
C VAL A 131 10.30 -11.04 1.58
N PHE A 132 10.30 -11.78 0.47
CA PHE A 132 9.64 -13.07 0.37
C PHE A 132 10.25 -14.07 1.37
N ALA A 133 11.58 -14.15 1.44
CA ALA A 133 12.30 -15.00 2.38
C ALA A 133 12.05 -14.61 3.84
N GLU A 134 12.04 -13.31 4.17
CA GLU A 134 11.74 -12.83 5.53
C GLU A 134 10.33 -13.24 5.97
N ILE A 135 9.33 -13.07 5.11
CA ILE A 135 7.94 -13.43 5.44
C ILE A 135 7.80 -14.96 5.54
N LEU A 136 8.43 -15.70 4.63
CA LEU A 136 8.38 -17.16 4.62
C LEU A 136 9.06 -17.77 5.86
N ALA A 137 10.15 -17.17 6.33
CA ALA A 137 10.85 -17.63 7.54
C ALA A 137 9.95 -17.56 8.79
N VAL A 138 9.05 -16.58 8.86
CA VAL A 138 8.13 -16.41 10.00
C VAL A 138 6.80 -17.15 9.78
N ALA A 139 6.36 -17.30 8.52
CA ALA A 139 5.13 -18.00 8.16
C ALA A 139 5.39 -19.18 7.18
N PRO A 140 6.13 -20.22 7.59
CA PRO A 140 6.49 -21.35 6.72
C PRO A 140 5.29 -22.20 6.30
N HIS A 141 4.17 -22.09 7.03
CA HIS A 141 2.91 -22.78 6.73
C HIS A 141 2.09 -22.10 5.63
N ALA A 142 2.48 -20.91 5.18
CA ALA A 142 1.73 -20.17 4.18
C ALA A 142 1.82 -20.85 2.81
N ASN A 143 0.70 -20.88 2.09
CA ASN A 143 0.68 -21.43 0.75
C ASN A 143 1.43 -20.52 -0.23
N LEU A 144 2.13 -21.07 -1.22
CA LEU A 144 2.98 -20.31 -2.14
C LEU A 144 2.43 -20.28 -3.56
N GLY A 145 2.72 -19.18 -4.26
CA GLY A 145 2.44 -19.03 -5.68
C GLY A 145 0.97 -18.69 -6.00
N TYR A 146 0.76 -18.10 -7.17
CA TYR A 146 -0.56 -17.71 -7.61
C TYR A 146 -1.22 -18.82 -8.44
N SER A 147 -2.49 -19.13 -8.15
CA SER A 147 -3.36 -19.84 -9.08
C SER A 147 -4.81 -19.33 -8.98
N PRO A 148 -5.59 -19.40 -10.08
CA PRO A 148 -7.01 -19.03 -10.04
C PRO A 148 -7.82 -19.84 -9.03
N ARG A 149 -7.41 -21.10 -8.78
CA ARG A 149 -8.02 -21.97 -7.76
C ARG A 149 -7.73 -21.44 -6.36
N LYS A 150 -6.46 -21.13 -6.05
CA LYS A 150 -6.03 -20.57 -4.75
C LYS A 150 -6.72 -19.24 -4.48
N ASP A 151 -6.86 -18.38 -5.49
CA ASP A 151 -7.57 -17.10 -5.33
C ASP A 151 -9.07 -17.30 -5.00
N ARG A 152 -9.72 -18.27 -5.64
CA ARG A 152 -11.12 -18.61 -5.35
C ARG A 152 -11.29 -19.16 -3.94
N VAL A 153 -10.40 -20.08 -3.52
CA VAL A 153 -10.37 -20.62 -2.16
C VAL A 153 -10.15 -19.51 -1.15
N PHE A 154 -9.18 -18.61 -1.39
CA PHE A 154 -8.92 -17.46 -0.53
C PHE A 154 -10.16 -16.58 -0.33
N ARG A 155 -10.91 -16.28 -1.39
CA ARG A 155 -12.13 -15.45 -1.29
C ARG A 155 -13.23 -16.12 -0.46
N GLN A 156 -13.37 -17.44 -0.59
CA GLN A 156 -14.39 -18.22 0.11
C GLN A 156 -13.99 -18.47 1.57
N ASP A 157 -12.85 -19.14 1.77
CA ASP A 157 -12.36 -19.61 3.06
C ASP A 157 -10.80 -19.62 3.05
N PRO A 158 -10.15 -18.52 3.45
CA PRO A 158 -8.69 -18.40 3.50
C PRO A 158 -8.00 -19.47 4.32
N ALA A 159 -8.64 -19.98 5.37
CA ALA A 159 -8.04 -20.95 6.27
C ALA A 159 -7.76 -22.28 5.56
N ARG A 160 -8.48 -22.60 4.47
CA ARG A 160 -8.25 -23.80 3.65
C ARG A 160 -6.93 -23.78 2.88
N LEU A 161 -6.27 -22.64 2.77
CA LEU A 161 -4.94 -22.57 2.16
C LEU A 161 -3.84 -23.06 3.13
N LEU A 162 -4.12 -23.05 4.43
CA LEU A 162 -3.23 -23.65 5.44
C LEU A 162 -3.29 -25.18 5.30
N GLY A 163 -2.18 -25.81 4.92
CA GLY A 163 -2.10 -27.27 4.80
C GLY A 163 -2.49 -27.84 3.43
N ALA A 164 -2.84 -27.00 2.45
CA ALA A 164 -2.87 -27.44 1.06
C ALA A 164 -1.43 -27.56 0.54
N VAL A 165 -0.75 -28.65 0.89
CA VAL A 165 0.48 -29.06 0.21
C VAL A 165 0.07 -29.30 -1.24
N ASP A 166 0.66 -28.56 -2.17
CA ASP A 166 0.45 -28.78 -3.60
C ASP A 166 0.82 -30.24 -3.90
N GLY A 167 -0.19 -31.08 -4.13
CA GLY A 167 -0.05 -32.43 -4.67
C GLY A 167 0.01 -32.41 -6.18
#